data_AF-A0A2V7PTC5-F1
#
_entry.id   AF-A0A2V7PTC5-F1
#
_cell.length_a   1.000
_cell.length_b   1.000
_cell.length_c   1.000
_cell.angle_alpha   90.00
_cell.angle_beta   90.00
_cell.angle_gamma   90.00
#
_symmetry.space_group_name_H-M   'P 1'
#
loop_
_entity.id
_entity.type
_entity.pdbx_description
1 polymer ?
#
loop_
_entity_poly.entity_id
_entity_poly.type
_entity_poly.pdbx_seq_one_letter_code
_entity_poly.pdbx_strand_id
1 'polypeptide(L)' 'MLESSGGAFDVTVDGELVFSKKQVGRHAQPGEVLRLIRARKA' A
#
# COMPACT_ATOMS: atom_id res chain seq x y z
N MET A 1 -1.49 -15.73 -17.80
CA MET A 1 -1.68 -14.66 -16.81
C MET A 1 -0.98 -15.12 -15.54
N LEU A 2 0.03 -14.39 -15.05
CA LEU A 2 0.75 -14.78 -13.84
C LEU A 2 -0.03 -14.26 -12.63
N GLU A 3 -0.73 -15.16 -11.95
CA GLU A 3 -1.46 -14.84 -10.74
C GLU A 3 -0.45 -14.61 -9.61
N SER A 4 -0.47 -13.42 -9.00
CA SER A 4 0.31 -13.19 -7.78
C SER A 4 -0.27 -14.08 -6.68
N SER A 5 0.49 -15.09 -6.25
CA SER A 5 0.06 -16.27 -5.46
C SER A 5 -0.52 -16.00 -4.06
N GLY A 6 -0.96 -14.80 -3.71
CA GLY A 6 -1.42 -14.53 -2.35
C GLY A 6 -2.03 -13.17 -2.05
N GLY A 7 -2.64 -12.49 -3.02
CA GLY A 7 -3.47 -11.31 -2.75
C GLY A 7 -2.77 -10.21 -1.94
N ALA A 8 -1.48 -9.99 -2.21
CA ALA A 8 -0.70 -8.92 -1.62
C ALA A 8 -1.12 -7.58 -2.22
N PHE A 9 -1.23 -6.55 -1.38
CA PHE A 9 -1.47 -5.18 -1.80
C PHE A 9 -0.47 -4.31 -1.04
N ASP A 10 0.63 -4.00 -1.72
CA ASP A 10 1.71 -3.19 -1.19
C ASP A 10 1.84 -1.95 -2.07
N VAL A 11 1.98 -0.79 -1.44
CA VAL A 11 2.17 0.50 -2.11
C VAL A 11 3.51 1.07 -1.69
N THR A 12 4.36 1.35 -2.67
CA THR A 12 5.65 2.00 -2.47
C THR A 12 5.70 3.35 -3.19
N VAL A 13 6.46 4.29 -2.66
CA VAL A 13 6.80 5.57 -3.29
C VAL A 13 8.31 5.73 -3.20
N ASP A 14 8.97 5.94 -4.33
CA ASP A 14 10.42 6.07 -4.43
C ASP A 14 11.21 4.91 -3.77
N GLY A 15 10.65 3.70 -3.83
CA GLY A 15 11.23 2.50 -3.23
C GLY A 15 10.90 2.29 -1.74
N GLU A 16 10.26 3.26 -1.09
CA GLU A 16 9.84 3.12 0.31
C GLU A 16 8.42 2.56 0.44
N LEU A 17 8.23 1.62 1.37
CA LEU A 17 6.91 1.08 1.67
C LEU A 17 6.02 2.12 2.38
N VAL A 18 4.91 2.46 1.73
CA VAL A 18 3.90 3.40 2.23
C VAL A 18 2.70 2.66 2.81
N PHE A 19 2.31 1.52 2.23
CA PHE A 19 1.22 0.68 2.75
C PHE A 19 1.48 -0.79 2.44
N SER A 20 1.09 -1.69 3.34
CA SER A 20 1.04 -3.12 3.06
C SER A 20 -0.19 -3.74 3.70
N LYS A 21 -1.03 -4.38 2.89
CA LYS A 21 -2.19 -5.15 3.35
C LYS A 21 -1.77 -6.28 4.29
N LYS A 22 -0.59 -6.86 4.08
CA LYS A 22 -0.05 -7.92 4.96
C LYS A 22 0.30 -7.37 6.34
N GLN A 23 0.86 -6.16 6.41
CA GLN A 23 1.19 -5.51 7.70
C GLN A 23 -0.04 -5.02 8.45
N VAL A 24 -1.03 -4.49 7.73
CA VAL A 24 -2.24 -3.89 8.32
C VAL A 24 -3.34 -4.94 8.55
N GLY A 25 -3.24 -6.12 7.93
CA GLY A 25 -4.22 -7.21 8.06
C GLY A 25 -5.56 -6.92 7.35
N ARG A 26 -5.66 -5.83 6.59
CA ARG A 26 -6.83 -5.44 5.80
C ARG A 26 -6.41 -4.69 4.54
N HIS A 27 -7.33 -4.61 3.57
CA HIS A 27 -7.12 -3.75 2.41
C HIS A 27 -7.10 -2.26 2.83
N ALA A 28 -6.47 -1.42 2.01
CA ALA A 28 -6.53 0.02 2.18
C ALA A 28 -7.98 0.51 2.08
N GLN A 29 -8.34 1.44 2.96
CA GLN A 29 -9.60 2.18 2.88
C GLN A 29 -9.55 3.22 1.74
N PRO A 30 -10.70 3.62 1.18
CA PRO A 30 -10.75 4.67 0.17
C PRO A 30 -10.03 5.95 0.65
N GLY A 31 -9.07 6.44 -0.16
CA GLY A 31 -8.28 7.64 0.16
C GLY A 31 -7.15 7.45 1.18
N GLU A 32 -7.03 6.29 1.84
CA GLU A 32 -6.00 6.04 2.86
C GLU A 32 -4.59 6.15 2.27
N VAL A 33 -4.34 5.49 1.14
CA VAL A 33 -3.06 5.55 0.44
C VAL A 33 -2.69 6.98 0.05
N LEU A 34 -3.65 7.75 -0.49
CA LEU A 34 -3.41 9.14 -0.88
C LEU A 34 -3.02 10.01 0.32
N ARG A 35 -3.67 9.81 1.47
CA ARG A 35 -3.33 10.50 2.72
C ARG A 35 -1.92 10.13 3.20
N LEU A 36 -1.57 8.85 3.17
CA LEU A 36 -0.24 8.36 3.55
C LEU A 36 0.87 8.92 2.65
N ILE A 37 0.63 9.00 1.34
CA ILE A 37 1.57 9.60 0.38
C ILE A 37 1.73 11.10 0.67
N ARG A 38 0.63 11.84 0.88
CA ARG A 38 0.68 13.28 1.19
C ARG A 38 1.41 13.57 2.50
N ALA A 39 1.22 12.74 3.52
CA ALA A 39 1.90 12.90 4.81
C ALA A 39 3.43 12.73 4.72
N ARG A 40 3.95 12.00 3.73
CA ARG A 40 5.39 11.84 3.50
C ARG A 40 6.03 12.95 2.67
N LYS A 41 5.23 13.75 1.94
CA LYS A 41 5.71 14.89 1.14
C LYS A 41 5.78 16.20 1.94
N ALA A 42 5.54 16.16 3.26
CA ALA A 42 5.59 17.30 4.16
C ALA A 42 6.96 17.40 4.85
#